data_AF-A0A0K2UUC8-F1
#
_entry.id   AF-A0A0K2UUC8-F1
#
_cell.length_a   1.000
_cell.length_b   1.000
_cell.length_c   1.000
_cell.angle_alpha   90.00
_cell.angle_beta   90.00
_cell.angle_gamma   90.00
#
_symmetry.space_group_name_H-M   'P 1'
#
loop_
_entity.id
_entity.type
_entity.pdbx_description
1 polymer ?
#
loop_
_entity_poly.entity_id
_entity_poly.type
_entity_poly.pdbx_seq_one_letter_code
_entity_poly.pdbx_strand_id
1 'polypeptide(L)'
;SRALATTQQKYSRFDRELLSVKESIKHFLWVLDGEVFKVFTYHQSLFTEVDIRNSSWTLRKFCTFAFIPELNFDIKHISGKLNHTADILSRSINNIAIGPTFIEDIIDDQKNQVPNLLKFKNKPCFR
;
A
#
# COMPACT_ATOMS: atom_id res chain seq x y z
N SER A 1 8.40 6.09 -2.36
CA SER A 1 7.61 6.64 -1.23
C SER A 1 7.13 8.04 -1.60
N ARG A 2 6.02 8.52 -1.01
CA ARG A 2 5.45 9.85 -1.27
C ARG A 2 5.14 10.54 0.06
N ALA A 3 5.58 11.78 0.23
CA ALA A 3 5.22 12.59 1.39
C ALA A 3 3.76 13.08 1.31
N LEU A 4 3.06 13.13 2.44
CA LEU A 4 1.71 13.69 2.53
C LEU A 4 1.75 15.22 2.59
N ALA A 5 0.89 15.88 1.81
CA ALA A 5 0.70 17.32 1.89
C ALA A 5 0.12 17.74 3.25
N THR A 6 0.28 19.01 3.64
CA THR A 6 -0.20 19.55 4.93
C THR A 6 -1.68 19.25 5.21
N THR A 7 -2.54 19.33 4.19
CA THR A 7 -3.96 18.98 4.30
C THR A 7 -4.18 17.47 4.45
N GLN A 8 -3.38 16.65 3.77
CA GLN A 8 -3.48 15.18 3.82
C GLN A 8 -2.97 14.61 5.14
N GLN A 9 -2.05 15.30 5.83
CA GLN A 9 -1.59 14.90 7.16
C GLN A 9 -2.71 14.97 8.21
N LYS A 10 -3.70 15.85 8.00
CA LYS A 10 -4.89 15.98 8.86
C LYS A 10 -5.94 14.88 8.63
N TYR A 11 -5.75 14.03 7.64
CA TYR A 11 -6.70 12.96 7.34
C TYR A 11 -6.70 11.90 8.44
N SER A 12 -7.85 11.24 8.60
CA SER A 12 -7.97 10.10 9.50
C SER A 12 -6.96 9.02 9.12
N ARG A 13 -6.62 8.13 10.06
CA ARG A 13 -5.70 7.02 9.78
C ARG A 13 -6.20 6.20 8.57
N PHE A 14 -7.49 5.91 8.55
CA PHE A 14 -8.16 5.23 7.45
C PHE A 14 -7.96 5.93 6.11
N ASP A 15 -8.26 7.22 6.03
CA ASP A 15 -8.18 7.97 4.77
C ASP A 15 -6.74 8.11 4.26
N ARG A 16 -5.75 8.14 5.17
CA ARG A 16 -4.33 8.11 4.81
C ARG A 16 -3.91 6.77 4.23
N GLU A 17 -4.37 5.66 4.82
CA GLU A 17 -4.13 4.31 4.30
C GLU A 17 -4.78 4.12 2.93
N LEU A 18 -6.05 4.53 2.77
CA LEU A 18 -6.76 4.46 1.50
C LEU A 18 -6.06 5.27 0.41
N LEU A 19 -5.57 6.46 0.74
CA LEU A 19 -4.80 7.30 -0.17
C LEU A 19 -3.45 6.66 -0.52
N SER A 20 -2.77 6.05 0.45
CA SER A 20 -1.52 5.32 0.25
C SER A 20 -1.70 4.19 -0.77
N VAL A 21 -2.77 3.40 -0.63
CA VAL A 21 -3.10 2.32 -1.57
C VAL A 21 -3.36 2.88 -2.97
N LYS A 22 -4.23 3.89 -3.09
CA LYS A 22 -4.55 4.52 -4.38
C LYS A 22 -3.30 4.98 -5.13
N GLU A 23 -2.39 5.67 -4.44
CA GLU A 23 -1.19 6.25 -5.06
C GLU A 23 -0.13 5.20 -5.36
N SER A 24 -0.02 4.16 -4.52
CA SER A 24 0.84 3.02 -4.79
C SER A 24 0.39 2.29 -6.05
N ILE A 25 -0.91 2.01 -6.18
CA ILE A 25 -1.49 1.40 -7.38
C ILE A 25 -1.22 2.26 -8.62
N LYS A 26 -1.48 3.57 -8.55
CA LYS A 26 -1.17 4.50 -9.66
C LYS A 26 0.30 4.45 -10.08
N HIS A 27 1.20 4.38 -9.11
CA HIS A 27 2.63 4.37 -9.37
C HIS A 27 3.07 3.07 -10.07
N PHE A 28 2.53 1.93 -9.62
CA PHE A 28 2.84 0.59 -10.12
C PHE A 28 1.88 0.11 -11.21
N LEU A 29 1.01 0.97 -11.74
CA LEU A 29 -0.01 0.57 -12.71
C LEU A 29 0.58 -0.19 -13.90
N TRP A 30 1.74 0.24 -14.39
CA TRP A 30 2.46 -0.42 -15.49
C TRP A 30 2.97 -1.85 -15.18
N VAL A 31 3.12 -2.22 -13.91
CA VAL A 31 3.44 -3.59 -13.46
C VAL A 31 2.18 -4.40 -13.21
N LEU A 32 1.14 -3.72 -12.72
CA LEU A 32 -0.09 -4.33 -12.24
C LEU A 32 -1.13 -4.52 -13.35
N ASP A 33 -0.99 -3.80 -14.46
CA ASP A 33 -1.89 -3.89 -15.60
C ASP A 33 -1.86 -5.29 -16.20
N GLY A 34 -3.02 -5.90 -16.35
CA GLY A 34 -3.18 -7.28 -16.82
C GLY A 34 -2.85 -8.39 -15.81
N GLU A 35 -2.39 -8.06 -14.61
CA GLU A 35 -2.00 -9.04 -13.58
C GLU A 35 -2.96 -9.03 -12.38
N VAL A 36 -3.16 -10.20 -11.77
CA VAL A 36 -3.92 -10.31 -10.51
C VAL A 36 -2.95 -10.13 -9.34
N PHE A 37 -3.19 -9.13 -8.49
CA PHE A 37 -2.29 -8.81 -7.38
C PHE A 37 -3.00 -8.74 -6.04
N LYS A 38 -2.21 -8.72 -4.96
CA LYS A 38 -2.69 -8.62 -3.58
C LYS A 38 -2.12 -7.37 -2.94
N VAL A 39 -2.97 -6.59 -2.29
CA VAL A 39 -2.58 -5.41 -1.52
C VAL A 39 -2.60 -5.78 -0.05
N PHE A 40 -1.44 -5.77 0.58
CA PHE A 40 -1.33 -6.02 2.00
C PHE A 40 -1.37 -4.71 2.79
N THR A 41 -2.24 -4.64 3.79
CA THR A 41 -2.37 -3.46 4.65
C THR A 41 -2.45 -3.87 6.11
N TYR A 42 -1.93 -3.03 7.00
CA TYR A 42 -2.03 -3.29 8.45
C TYR A 42 -3.35 -2.79 9.06
N HIS A 43 -4.18 -2.11 8.26
CA HIS A 43 -5.40 -1.49 8.74
C HIS A 43 -6.61 -2.37 8.47
N GLN A 44 -7.02 -3.13 9.49
CA GLN A 44 -8.14 -4.08 9.38
C GLN A 44 -9.44 -3.43 8.89
N SER A 45 -9.71 -2.16 9.22
CA SER A 45 -10.93 -1.51 8.77
C SER A 45 -10.98 -1.29 7.25
N LEU A 46 -9.82 -1.19 6.57
CA LEU A 46 -9.76 -1.09 5.11
C LEU A 46 -10.23 -2.40 4.47
N PHE A 47 -9.82 -3.54 5.02
CA PHE A 47 -10.26 -4.86 4.58
C PHE A 47 -11.78 -5.02 4.77
N THR A 48 -12.28 -4.75 5.98
CA THR A 48 -13.70 -4.94 6.28
C THR A 48 -14.61 -3.95 5.56
N GLU A 49 -14.19 -2.70 5.37
CA GLU A 49 -14.98 -1.69 4.68
C GLU A 49 -15.05 -1.92 3.17
N VAL A 50 -14.10 -2.65 2.57
CA VAL A 50 -14.09 -2.95 1.12
C VAL A 50 -15.05 -4.08 0.78
N ASP A 51 -15.05 -5.15 1.56
CA ASP A 51 -15.97 -6.28 1.38
C ASP A 51 -17.42 -5.84 1.59
N ILE A 52 -17.65 -5.00 2.60
CA ILE A 52 -18.95 -4.44 2.92
C ILE A 52 -19.04 -3.12 2.14
N ARG A 53 -19.55 -3.12 0.90
CA ARG A 53 -19.86 -1.88 0.14
C ARG A 53 -20.85 -1.01 0.92
N ASN A 54 -20.33 -0.29 1.90
CA ASN A 54 -21.14 0.20 3.01
C ASN A 54 -21.85 1.49 2.60
N SER A 55 -23.13 1.61 2.94
CA SER A 55 -23.94 2.80 2.63
C SER A 55 -23.43 4.07 3.33
N SER A 56 -22.51 3.95 4.29
CA SER A 56 -21.90 5.06 5.03
C SER A 56 -20.60 5.60 4.40
N TRP A 57 -20.24 5.18 3.19
CA TRP A 57 -19.08 5.75 2.51
C TRP A 57 -19.32 7.21 2.14
N THR A 58 -18.44 8.10 2.60
CA THR A 58 -18.39 9.47 2.07
C THR A 58 -18.08 9.43 0.58
N LEU A 59 -18.63 10.37 -0.19
CA LEU A 59 -18.37 10.52 -1.65
C LEU A 59 -16.88 10.43 -2.00
N ARG A 60 -16.00 11.01 -1.17
CA ARG A 60 -14.55 10.95 -1.35
C ARG A 60 -13.98 9.53 -1.31
N LYS A 61 -14.46 8.70 -0.36
CA LYS A 61 -14.03 7.29 -0.22
C LYS A 61 -14.49 6.51 -1.45
N PHE A 62 -15.76 6.68 -1.82
CA PHE A 62 -16.34 6.05 -3.01
C PHE A 62 -15.57 6.43 -4.28
N CYS A 63 -15.33 7.72 -4.55
CA CYS A 63 -14.57 8.13 -5.73
C CYS A 63 -13.10 7.64 -5.72
N THR A 64 -12.52 7.43 -4.54
CA THR A 64 -11.18 6.86 -4.43
C THR A 64 -11.19 5.37 -4.74
N PHE A 65 -12.18 4.63 -4.25
CA PHE A 65 -12.38 3.22 -4.56
C PHE A 65 -12.82 2.98 -6.00
N ALA A 66 -13.63 3.87 -6.58
CA ALA A 66 -14.09 3.79 -7.97
C ALA A 66 -12.97 4.01 -9.00
N PHE A 67 -11.81 4.53 -8.59
CA PHE A 67 -10.60 4.56 -9.42
C PHE A 67 -9.89 3.20 -9.48
N ILE A 68 -10.14 2.36 -8.48
CA ILE A 68 -9.43 1.10 -8.26
C ILE A 68 -10.10 -0.16 -8.90
N PRO A 69 -11.39 -0.20 -9.31
CA PRO A 69 -12.09 -1.44 -9.63
C PRO A 69 -11.79 -1.99 -11.04
N GLU A 70 -11.12 -1.22 -11.91
CA GLU A 70 -10.59 -1.74 -13.18
C GLU A 70 -9.47 -2.76 -12.95
N LEU A 71 -8.92 -2.82 -11.74
CA LEU A 71 -7.85 -3.72 -11.36
C LEU A 71 -8.40 -4.92 -10.60
N ASN A 72 -7.97 -6.11 -10.98
CA ASN A 72 -8.28 -7.36 -10.30
C ASN A 72 -7.31 -7.55 -9.12
N PHE A 73 -7.64 -6.98 -7.96
CA PHE A 73 -6.82 -7.12 -6.76
C PHE A 73 -7.63 -7.51 -5.53
N ASP A 74 -6.93 -8.18 -4.60
CA ASP A 74 -7.46 -8.64 -3.33
C ASP A 74 -6.75 -7.90 -2.19
N ILE A 75 -7.50 -7.31 -1.27
CA ILE A 75 -6.92 -6.63 -0.09
C ILE A 75 -6.80 -7.67 1.02
N LYS A 76 -5.62 -7.79 1.62
CA LYS A 76 -5.40 -8.66 2.77
C LYS A 76 -4.85 -7.87 3.94
N HIS A 77 -5.36 -8.19 5.12
CA HIS A 77 -4.81 -7.66 6.36
C HIS A 77 -3.53 -8.43 6.75
N ILE A 78 -2.45 -7.70 7.05
CA ILE A 78 -1.22 -8.24 7.67
C ILE A 78 -1.04 -7.58 9.03
N SER A 79 -0.65 -8.35 10.05
CA SER A 79 -0.31 -7.79 11.36
C SER A 79 0.84 -6.78 11.25
N GLY A 80 0.79 -5.68 11.99
CA GLY A 80 1.85 -4.66 11.97
C GLY A 80 3.25 -5.22 12.26
N LYS A 81 3.34 -6.33 13.02
CA LYS A 81 4.59 -7.07 13.29
C LYS A 81 5.16 -7.84 12.09
N LEU A 82 4.43 -7.92 10.98
CA LEU A 82 4.87 -8.59 9.75
C LEU A 82 4.88 -7.60 8.57
N ASN A 83 4.67 -6.31 8.87
CA ASN A 83 4.63 -5.24 7.89
C ASN A 83 5.80 -4.26 8.11
N HIS A 84 6.97 -4.80 8.45
CA HIS A 84 8.14 -4.02 8.83
C HIS A 84 8.60 -3.14 7.68
N THR A 85 8.75 -3.74 6.50
CA THR A 85 9.24 -3.03 5.31
C THR A 85 8.38 -1.81 4.96
N ALA A 86 7.06 -1.95 4.97
CA ALA A 86 6.16 -0.83 4.64
C ALA A 86 6.08 0.22 5.75
N ASP A 87 6.07 -0.20 7.02
CA ASP A 87 6.06 0.70 8.17
C ASP A 87 7.31 1.60 8.15
N ILE A 88 8.48 1.03 7.89
CA ILE A 88 9.75 1.77 7.77
C ILE A 88 9.68 2.79 6.62
N LEU A 89 9.27 2.37 5.43
CA LEU A 89 9.17 3.25 4.25
C LEU A 89 8.12 4.36 4.43
N SER A 90 7.15 4.17 5.32
CA SER A 90 6.13 5.16 5.66
C SER A 90 6.57 6.16 6.73
N ARG A 91 7.59 5.81 7.54
CA ARG A 91 8.10 6.66 8.62
C ARG A 91 9.09 7.70 8.09
N SER A 92 9.12 8.85 8.78
CA SER A 92 10.19 9.83 8.57
C SER A 92 11.53 9.23 9.01
N ILE A 93 12.60 9.50 8.27
CA ILE A 93 13.97 9.06 8.57
C ILE A 93 14.37 9.40 10.01
N ASN A 94 13.89 10.52 10.53
CA ASN A 94 14.19 10.99 11.88
C ASN A 94 13.51 10.17 12.99
N ASN A 95 12.53 9.33 12.65
CA ASN A 95 11.72 8.53 13.57
C ASN A 95 11.99 7.02 13.47
N ILE A 96 13.08 6.61 12.81
CA ILE A 96 13.44 5.21 12.65
C ILE A 96 14.50 4.86 13.71
N ALA A 97 14.15 3.97 14.65
CA ALA A 97 15.12 3.31 15.50
C ALA A 97 15.62 2.06 14.76
N ILE A 98 16.87 2.09 14.29
CA ILE A 98 17.48 0.98 13.57
C ILE A 98 17.95 -0.03 14.61
N GLY A 99 17.20 -1.12 14.78
CA GLY A 99 17.61 -2.26 15.61
C GLY A 99 18.66 -3.14 14.90
N PRO A 100 19.35 -4.05 15.63
CA PRO A 100 20.39 -4.89 15.06
C PRO A 100 19.89 -5.93 14.03
N THR A 101 18.64 -6.40 14.15
CA THR A 101 18.01 -7.37 13.21
C THR A 101 17.32 -6.70 12.01
N PHE A 102 17.37 -5.36 11.93
CA PHE A 102 16.59 -4.54 10.99
C PHE A 102 16.76 -4.94 9.53
N ILE A 103 17.98 -5.27 9.12
CA ILE A 103 18.27 -5.64 7.73
C ILE A 103 17.77 -7.06 7.44
N GLU A 104 17.83 -7.96 8.42
CA GLU A 104 17.39 -9.35 8.30
C GLU A 104 15.87 -9.43 8.13
N ASP A 105 15.13 -8.68 8.95
CA ASP A 105 13.66 -8.61 8.89
C ASP A 105 13.16 -8.11 7.52
N ILE A 106 13.84 -7.12 6.92
CA ILE A 106 13.50 -6.61 5.57
C ILE A 106 13.80 -7.66 4.49
N ILE A 107 14.95 -8.35 4.61
CA ILE A 107 15.35 -9.37 3.64
C ILE A 107 14.35 -10.54 3.66
N ASP A 108 13.92 -10.96 4.85
CA ASP A 108 12.97 -12.06 5.00
C ASP A 108 11.56 -11.68 4.54
N ASP A 109 11.09 -10.47 4.84
CA ASP A 109 9.84 -9.93 4.28
C ASP A 109 9.85 -9.98 2.74
N GLN A 110 10.97 -9.58 2.11
CA GLN A 110 11.10 -9.54 0.66
C GLN A 110 11.17 -10.93 0.01
N LYS A 111 11.93 -11.86 0.59
CA LYS A 111 12.10 -13.22 0.07
C LYS A 111 10.79 -14.02 0.09
N ASN A 112 9.97 -13.84 1.12
CA ASN A 112 8.73 -14.59 1.30
C ASN A 112 7.61 -14.12 0.36
N GLN A 113 7.68 -12.89 -0.17
CA GLN A 113 6.57 -12.29 -0.90
C GLN A 113 6.59 -12.56 -2.41
N VAL A 114 7.74 -12.56 -3.11
CA VAL A 114 7.76 -12.88 -4.55
C VAL A 114 9.16 -13.27 -5.08
N PRO A 115 9.33 -14.38 -5.85
CA PRO A 115 10.65 -14.80 -6.33
C PRO A 115 11.17 -14.06 -7.58
N ASN A 116 10.48 -13.05 -8.12
CA ASN A 116 10.85 -12.49 -9.43
C ASN A 116 10.61 -10.98 -9.59
N LEU A 117 10.97 -10.18 -8.59
CA LEU A 117 10.87 -8.70 -8.64
C LEU A 117 11.89 -8.06 -9.61
N LEU A 118 13.00 -8.74 -9.90
CA LEU A 118 14.08 -8.22 -10.76
C LEU A 118 13.63 -7.96 -12.20
N LYS A 119 12.56 -8.60 -12.68
CA LYS A 119 12.01 -8.37 -14.03
C LYS A 119 11.34 -7.00 -14.19
N PHE A 120 10.99 -6.34 -13.08
CA PHE A 120 10.31 -5.04 -13.06
C PHE A 120 11.25 -3.88 -12.64
N LYS A 121 12.56 -4.04 -12.79
CA LYS A 121 13.54 -3.07 -12.29
C LYS A 121 13.46 -1.71 -12.99
N ASN A 122 12.99 -1.68 -14.23
CA ASN A 122 12.88 -0.47 -15.04
C ASN A 122 11.41 -0.22 -15.42
N LYS A 123 10.89 0.95 -15.03
CA LYS A 123 9.61 1.42 -15.54
C LYS A 123 9.76 1.69 -17.05
N PRO A 124 8.98 1.03 -17.93
CA PRO A 124 9.00 1.34 -19.34
C PRO A 124 8.55 2.80 -19.51
N CYS A 125 9.37 3.60 -20.19
CA CYS A 125 8.96 4.91 -20.68
C CYS A 125 8.00 4.70 -21.84
N PHE A 126 6.71 4.51 -21.55
CA PHE A 126 5.69 4.70 -22.58
C PHE A 126 5.60 6.20 -22.85
N ARG A 127 6.02 6.56 -24.07
CA ARG A 127 6.04 7.92 -24.59
C ARG A 127 4.66 8.31 -25.10
#